data_AF-A0A178TF78-F1
#
_entry.id   AF-A0A178TF78-F1
#
_cell.length_a   1.000
_cell.length_b   1.000
_cell.length_c   1.000
_cell.angle_alpha   90.00
_cell.angle_beta   90.00
_cell.angle_gamma   90.00
#
_symmetry.space_group_name_H-M   'P 1'
#
loop_
_entity.id
_entity.type
_entity.pdbx_description
1 polymer ?
#
loop_
_entity_poly.entity_id
_entity_poly.type
_entity_poly.pdbx_seq_one_letter_code
_entity_poly.pdbx_strand_id
1 'polypeptide(L)'
;MIDRIQRTVLSPAVQQQSIKPAEAQRAFSQFLKEAINEVNKQQMESDQLTTKLVKGENVDLHNVMIASQKASVSLQLAIEVRNKVIEAYQEVMRMQV
;
A
#
# COMPACT_ATOMS: atom_id res chain seq x y z
N MET A 1 -9.54 -4.72 61.84
CA MET A 1 -8.71 -3.77 61.05
C MET A 1 -7.94 -4.59 60.03
N ILE A 2 -8.40 -4.58 58.78
CA ILE A 2 -7.67 -4.11 57.59
C ILE A 2 -6.35 -4.86 57.35
N ASP A 3 -6.42 -6.02 56.67
CA ASP A 3 -5.26 -6.52 55.92
C ASP A 3 -5.62 -6.69 54.44
N ARG A 4 -5.21 -5.65 53.72
CA ARG A 4 -4.83 -5.54 52.31
C ARG A 4 -5.38 -6.58 51.32
N ILE A 5 -6.33 -6.07 50.56
CA ILE A 5 -6.66 -6.45 49.19
C ILE A 5 -5.40 -6.32 48.32
N GLN A 6 -4.72 -7.42 48.00
CA GLN A 6 -3.78 -7.44 46.88
C GLN A 6 -4.57 -7.84 45.63
N ARG A 7 -5.09 -6.81 44.95
CA ARG A 7 -5.56 -6.89 43.56
C ARG A 7 -4.38 -7.35 42.72
N THR A 8 -4.36 -8.63 42.36
CA THR A 8 -3.61 -9.08 41.20
C THR A 8 -4.31 -8.51 39.98
N VAL A 9 -3.85 -7.33 39.54
CA VAL A 9 -4.23 -6.75 38.27
C VAL A 9 -3.69 -7.65 37.16
N LEU A 10 -4.62 -8.22 36.39
CA LEU A 10 -4.35 -8.83 35.10
C LEU A 10 -3.88 -7.72 34.16
N SER A 11 -2.59 -7.65 33.89
CA SER A 11 -2.07 -6.92 32.74
C SER A 11 -1.96 -7.91 31.58
N PRO A 12 -2.79 -7.83 30.53
CA PRO A 12 -2.41 -8.44 29.27
C PRO A 12 -1.23 -7.61 28.76
N ALA A 13 -0.02 -8.15 28.86
CA ALA A 13 1.11 -7.63 28.12
C ALA A 13 0.73 -7.72 26.64
N VAL A 14 0.28 -6.61 26.06
CA VAL A 14 0.26 -6.43 24.62
C VAL A 14 1.72 -6.42 24.22
N GLN A 15 2.24 -7.59 23.87
CA GLN A 15 3.53 -7.72 23.21
C GLN A 15 3.40 -6.96 21.89
N GLN A 16 3.86 -5.70 21.89
CA GLN A 16 4.21 -5.01 20.66
C GLN A 16 5.32 -5.82 20.02
N GLN A 17 4.96 -6.65 19.04
CA GLN A 17 5.90 -7.29 18.14
C GLN A 17 6.64 -6.17 17.40
N SER A 18 7.82 -5.81 17.91
CA SER A 18 8.76 -4.94 17.22
C SER A 18 9.21 -5.69 15.96
N ILE A 19 8.62 -5.34 14.82
CA ILE A 19 9.05 -5.87 13.52
C ILE A 19 10.53 -5.50 13.36
N LYS A 20 11.39 -6.50 13.20
CA LYS A 20 12.82 -6.26 13.05
C LYS A 20 13.04 -5.52 11.72
N PRO A 21 13.93 -4.51 11.66
CA PRO A 21 14.15 -3.76 10.43
C PRO A 21 14.46 -4.62 9.19
N ALA A 22 15.16 -5.74 9.39
CA ALA A 22 15.45 -6.72 8.35
C ALA A 22 14.20 -7.49 7.85
N GLU A 23 13.20 -7.72 8.70
CA GLU A 23 11.91 -8.30 8.30
C GLU A 23 11.07 -7.28 7.54
N ALA A 24 11.06 -6.01 7.98
CA ALA A 24 10.41 -4.92 7.26
C ALA A 24 11.02 -4.71 5.86
N GLN A 25 12.35 -4.79 5.73
CA GLN A 25 13.06 -4.66 4.44
C GLN A 25 12.72 -5.81 3.48
N ARG A 26 12.62 -7.06 3.97
CA ARG A 26 12.20 -8.21 3.16
C ARG A 26 10.74 -8.08 2.73
N ALA A 27 9.85 -7.71 3.65
CA ALA A 27 8.44 -7.49 3.35
C ALA A 27 8.25 -6.40 2.29
N PHE A 28 8.99 -5.29 2.39
CA PHE A 28 8.98 -4.22 1.40
C PHE A 28 9.50 -4.67 0.04
N SER A 29 10.60 -5.44 0.01
CA SER A 29 11.18 -5.95 -1.24
C SER A 29 10.25 -6.94 -1.95
N GLN A 30 9.53 -7.76 -1.18
CA GLN A 30 8.52 -8.67 -1.70
C GLN A 30 7.30 -7.92 -2.24
N PHE A 31 6.80 -6.94 -1.48
CA PHE A 31 5.73 -6.04 -1.93
C PHE A 31 6.12 -5.30 -3.22
N LEU A 32 7.35 -4.79 -3.32
CA LEU A 32 7.84 -4.10 -4.51
C LEU A 32 7.89 -5.03 -5.73
N LYS A 33 8.33 -6.28 -5.53
CA LYS A 33 8.35 -7.29 -6.61
C LYS A 33 6.95 -7.64 -7.09
N GLU A 34 6.00 -7.78 -6.17
CA GLU A 34 4.60 -8.03 -6.48
C GLU A 34 3.97 -6.84 -7.22
N ALA A 35 4.26 -5.61 -6.78
CA ALA A 35 3.79 -4.40 -7.44
C ALA A 35 4.32 -4.28 -8.89
N ILE A 36 5.60 -4.58 -9.12
CA ILE A 36 6.19 -4.57 -10.48
C ILE A 36 5.52 -5.62 -11.37
N ASN A 37 5.24 -6.81 -10.85
CA ASN A 37 4.55 -7.86 -11.60
C ASN A 37 3.11 -7.46 -11.93
N GLU A 38 2.40 -6.81 -11.01
CA GLU A 38 1.04 -6.35 -11.23
C GLU A 38 0.98 -5.23 -12.29
N VAL A 39 1.95 -4.30 -12.29
CA VAL A 39 2.07 -3.28 -13.35
C VAL A 39 2.29 -3.94 -14.71
N ASN A 40 3.17 -4.94 -14.80
CA ASN A 40 3.41 -5.66 -16.06
C ASN A 40 2.13 -6.36 -16.56
N LYS A 41 1.37 -6.97 -15.65
CA LYS A 41 0.09 -7.60 -16.00
C LYS A 41 -0.93 -6.58 -16.51
N GLN A 42 -1.04 -5.42 -15.86
CA GLN A 42 -1.93 -4.33 -16.31
C GLN A 42 -1.51 -3.76 -17.67
N GLN A 43 -0.21 -3.66 -17.95
CA GLN A 43 0.32 -3.25 -19.25
C GLN A 43 -0.12 -4.22 -20.35
N MET A 44 0.04 -5.52 -20.12
CA MET A 44 -0.39 -6.56 -21.07
C MET A 44 -1.91 -6.53 -21.33
N GLU A 45 -2.71 -6.30 -20.29
CA GLU A 45 -4.16 -6.16 -20.41
C GLU A 45 -4.54 -4.90 -21.21
N SER A 46 -3.86 -3.79 -20.98
CA SER A 46 -4.01 -2.55 -21.75
C SER A 46 -3.68 -2.75 -23.23
N ASP A 47 -2.62 -3.49 -23.55
CA ASP A 47 -2.25 -3.79 -24.94
C ASP A 47 -3.32 -4.66 -25.64
N GLN A 48 -3.92 -5.61 -24.91
CA GLN A 48 -5.04 -6.40 -25.40
C GLN A 48 -6.30 -5.54 -25.64
N LEU A 49 -6.63 -4.65 -24.72
CA LEU A 49 -7.78 -3.74 -24.86
C LEU A 49 -7.57 -2.74 -25.98
N THR A 50 -6.36 -2.21 -26.14
CA THR A 50 -5.98 -1.33 -27.26
C THR A 50 -6.13 -2.07 -28.59
N THR A 51 -5.71 -3.33 -28.64
CA THR A 51 -5.91 -4.19 -29.82
C THR A 51 -7.39 -4.40 -30.13
N LYS A 52 -8.27 -4.50 -29.12
CA LYS A 52 -9.72 -4.60 -29.30
C LYS A 52 -10.35 -3.26 -29.70
N LEU A 53 -9.85 -2.14 -29.18
CA LEU A 53 -10.31 -0.80 -29.52
C LEU A 53 -10.00 -0.43 -30.97
N VAL A 54 -8.79 -0.74 -31.46
CA VAL A 54 -8.40 -0.55 -32.87
C VAL A 54 -9.28 -1.39 -33.81
N LYS A 55 -9.92 -2.45 -33.30
CA LYS A 55 -10.90 -3.26 -34.02
C LYS A 55 -12.32 -2.66 -34.02
N GLY A 56 -12.55 -1.51 -33.36
CA GLY A 56 -13.79 -0.73 -33.45
C GLY A 56 -14.89 -1.09 -32.45
N GLU A 57 -14.54 -1.58 -31.26
CA GLU A 57 -15.51 -1.90 -30.20
C GLU A 57 -16.09 -0.62 -29.51
N ASN A 58 -17.39 -0.65 -29.17
CA ASN A 58 -18.20 0.49 -28.69
C ASN A 58 -17.66 1.12 -27.38
N VAL A 59 -17.18 2.37 -27.44
CA VAL A 59 -16.82 3.16 -26.25
C VAL A 59 -17.69 4.41 -26.16
N ASP A 60 -18.41 4.54 -25.05
CA ASP A 60 -19.26 5.68 -24.73
C ASP A 60 -18.44 6.83 -24.13
N LEU A 61 -18.64 8.06 -24.61
CA LEU A 61 -17.91 9.26 -24.18
C LEU A 61 -18.01 9.52 -22.66
N HIS A 62 -19.13 9.15 -22.03
CA HIS A 62 -19.28 9.27 -20.57
C HIS A 62 -18.27 8.42 -19.81
N ASN A 63 -17.96 7.21 -20.32
CA ASN A 63 -16.99 6.32 -19.70
C ASN A 63 -15.57 6.88 -19.78
N VAL A 64 -15.24 7.60 -20.86
CA VAL A 64 -13.93 8.28 -21.02
C VAL A 64 -13.76 9.39 -19.98
N MET A 65 -14.79 10.21 -19.75
CA MET A 65 -14.72 11.27 -18.74
C MET A 65 -14.62 10.72 -17.31
N ILE A 66 -15.40 9.69 -16.98
CA ILE A 66 -15.32 9.02 -15.66
C ILE A 66 -13.94 8.39 -15.46
N ALA A 67 -13.41 7.73 -16.49
CA ALA A 67 -12.08 7.14 -16.43
C ALA A 67 -10.99 8.20 -16.21
N SER A 68 -11.08 9.34 -16.89
CA SER A 68 -10.15 10.47 -16.73
C SER A 68 -10.17 11.04 -15.31
N GLN A 69 -11.36 11.28 -14.75
CA GLN A 69 -11.51 11.76 -13.37
C GLN A 69 -10.97 10.75 -12.36
N LYS A 70 -11.28 9.46 -12.54
CA LYS A 70 -10.79 8.38 -11.69
C LYS A 70 -9.27 8.27 -11.74
N ALA A 71 -8.67 8.41 -12.93
CA ALA A 71 -7.21 8.40 -13.10
C ALA A 71 -6.55 9.59 -12.39
N SER A 72 -7.12 10.78 -12.49
CA SER A 72 -6.61 11.97 -11.81
C SER A 72 -6.59 11.80 -10.28
N VAL A 73 -7.69 11.33 -9.69
CA VAL A 73 -7.78 11.07 -8.25
C VAL A 73 -6.84 9.95 -7.81
N SER A 74 -6.75 8.88 -8.61
CA SER A 74 -5.84 7.76 -8.31
C SER A 74 -4.37 8.17 -8.36
N LEU A 75 -4.00 9.06 -9.29
CA LEU A 75 -2.65 9.61 -9.37
C LEU A 75 -2.31 10.47 -8.15
N GLN A 76 -3.25 11.32 -7.71
CA GLN A 76 -3.08 12.11 -6.49
C GLN A 76 -2.87 11.20 -5.27
N LEU A 77 -3.67 10.16 -5.14
CA LEU A 77 -3.51 9.16 -4.07
C LEU A 77 -2.14 8.46 -4.14
N ALA A 78 -1.68 8.08 -5.34
CA ALA A 78 -0.38 7.44 -5.52
C ALA A 78 0.79 8.35 -5.11
N ILE A 79 0.69 9.66 -5.38
CA ILE A 79 1.68 10.65 -4.94
C ILE A 79 1.72 10.73 -3.42
N GLU A 80 0.57 10.79 -2.75
CA GLU A 80 0.51 10.83 -1.28
C GLU A 80 1.07 9.55 -0.64
N VAL A 81 0.73 8.38 -1.20
CA VAL A 81 1.29 7.10 -0.74
C VAL A 81 2.81 7.08 -0.93
N ARG A 82 3.32 7.52 -2.09
CA ARG A 82 4.76 7.63 -2.35
C ARG A 82 5.43 8.51 -1.31
N ASN A 83 4.86 9.67 -1.01
CA ASN A 83 5.41 10.61 -0.03
C ASN A 83 5.47 9.95 1.36
N LYS A 84 4.41 9.26 1.80
CA LYS A 84 4.42 8.55 3.10
C LYS A 84 5.36 7.37 3.17
N VAL A 85 5.58 6.65 2.07
CA VAL A 85 6.59 5.59 2.03
C VAL A 85 8.00 6.16 2.16
N ILE A 86 8.28 7.31 1.52
CA ILE A 86 9.58 7.99 1.65
C ILE A 86 9.79 8.47 3.09
N GLU A 87 8.78 9.08 3.72
CA GLU A 87 8.85 9.51 5.12
C GLU A 87 9.07 8.31 6.06
N ALA A 88 8.33 7.22 5.87
CA ALA A 88 8.48 6.02 6.69
C ALA A 88 9.88 5.39 6.55
N TYR A 89 10.45 5.40 5.34
CA TYR A 89 11.84 4.96 5.13
C TYR A 89 12.84 5.85 5.87
N GLN A 90 12.67 7.17 5.78
CA GLN A 90 13.53 8.12 6.49
C GLN A 90 13.44 7.97 8.01
N GLU A 91 12.24 7.74 8.54
CA GLU A 91 12.02 7.54 9.97
C GLU A 91 12.70 6.27 10.49
N VAL A 92 12.55 5.15 9.77
CA VAL A 92 13.24 3.88 10.11
C VAL A 92 14.75 4.04 10.13
N MET A 93 15.32 4.84 9.23
CA MET A 93 16.76 5.14 9.21
C MET A 93 17.18 6.01 10.40
N ARG A 94 16.34 6.96 10.84
CA ARG A 94 16.60 7.81 12.02
C ARG A 94 16.48 7.06 13.35
N MET A 95 15.67 6.01 13.41
CA MET A 95 15.57 5.15 14.60
C MET A 95 16.80 4.25 14.81
N GLN A 96 17.67 4.09 13.81
CA GLN A 96 18.81 3.16 13.84
C GLN A 96 20.17 3.81 14.17
N VAL A 97 20.22 5.13 14.39
CA VAL A 97 21.44 5.86 14.80
C VAL A 97 21.46 6.13 16.29
#